data_AF-A0A9E1TU79-F1
#
_entry.id   AF-A0A9E1TU79-F1
#
_cell.length_a   1.000
_cell.length_b   1.000
_cell.length_c   1.000
_cell.angle_alpha   90.00
_cell.angle_beta   90.00
_cell.angle_gamma   90.00
#
_symmetry.space_group_name_H-M   'P 1'
#
loop_
_entity.id
_entity.type
_entity.pdbx_description
1 polymer ?
#
loop_
_entity_poly.entity_id
_entity_poly.type
_entity_poly.pdbx_seq_one_letter_code
_entity_poly.pdbx_strand_id
1 'polypeptide(L)'
;MTSRSTYEHIILFSFILLTSFVLGQSDSGRELRRLNAKIDRVRVQVDSLQLDNQILLPELMSAFKQAVKSKAQQDSITLVILKRINTLSNKISNLENQSRYMDSTALEIFNKLVLIENKIVTLTNSYSEMAQLKSGFPSSDEPKFNAAQYKQTYMTSLGHFQNQEFDDAIIGFTELVSSDATNSLADNSQYWLAECYYSQKAFKRAIAEFEKVFTYSGTDKDDDAQLKIGLSYQSMGNVNKAREEFQRMIDYFPGSEYYPKAKDALKQLSIN
;
A
#
# COMPACT_ATOMS: atom_id res chain seq x y z
N MET A 1 92.20 87.81 25.18
CA MET A 1 90.77 88.04 24.88
C MET A 1 90.15 86.89 24.05
N THR A 2 90.52 85.63 24.28
CA THR A 2 90.02 84.48 23.47
C THR A 2 89.27 83.41 24.26
N SER A 3 89.21 83.48 25.60
CA SER A 3 88.61 82.42 26.41
C SER A 3 87.18 82.69 26.90
N ARG A 4 86.51 83.78 26.50
CA ARG A 4 85.14 84.08 26.99
C ARG A 4 84.04 83.67 25.99
N SER A 5 84.29 83.84 24.70
CA SER A 5 83.37 83.47 23.61
C SER A 5 83.20 81.95 23.45
N THR A 6 84.24 81.16 23.74
CA THR A 6 84.17 79.69 23.66
C THR A 6 83.27 79.08 24.72
N TYR A 7 83.19 79.66 25.91
CA TYR A 7 82.34 79.15 27.00
C TYR A 7 80.86 79.41 26.74
N GLU A 8 80.50 80.56 26.15
CA GLU A 8 79.10 80.87 25.84
C GLU A 8 78.51 79.94 24.77
N HIS A 9 79.30 79.59 23.75
CA HIS A 9 78.86 78.62 22.73
C HIS A 9 78.71 77.20 23.28
N ILE A 10 79.55 76.78 24.22
CA ILE A 10 79.46 75.47 24.88
C ILE A 10 78.21 75.38 25.77
N ILE A 11 77.87 76.46 26.48
CA ILE A 11 76.67 76.52 27.33
C ILE A 11 75.39 76.49 26.47
N LEU A 12 75.36 77.20 25.35
CA LEU A 12 74.19 77.21 24.47
C LEU A 12 73.97 75.84 23.80
N PHE A 13 75.06 75.19 23.36
CA PHE A 13 75.00 73.87 22.71
C PHE A 13 74.58 72.77 23.70
N SER A 14 75.08 72.83 24.93
CA SER A 14 74.66 71.90 26.00
C SER A 14 73.20 72.10 26.40
N PHE A 15 72.68 73.33 26.39
CA PHE A 15 71.27 73.61 26.67
C PHE A 15 70.34 73.11 25.55
N ILE A 16 70.74 73.25 24.28
CA ILE A 16 70.00 72.70 23.12
C ILE A 16 70.02 71.17 23.14
N LEU A 17 71.14 70.54 23.49
CA LEU A 17 71.24 69.10 23.69
C LEU A 17 70.34 68.61 24.84
N LEU A 18 70.33 69.32 25.97
CA LEU A 18 69.49 68.97 27.12
C LEU A 18 68.00 69.07 26.79
N THR A 19 67.59 70.14 26.10
CA THR A 19 66.18 70.35 25.72
C THR A 19 65.72 69.36 24.66
N SER A 20 66.57 69.02 23.69
CA SER A 20 66.32 67.97 22.69
C SER A 20 66.22 66.58 23.33
N PHE A 21 67.06 66.31 24.34
CA PHE A 21 67.05 65.06 25.10
C PHE A 21 65.81 64.92 26.00
N VAL A 22 65.37 66.03 26.62
CA VAL A 22 64.16 66.07 27.46
C VAL A 22 62.88 65.94 26.62
N LEU A 23 62.84 66.55 25.43
CA LEU A 23 61.71 66.39 24.49
C LEU A 23 61.64 64.96 23.92
N GLY A 24 62.78 64.36 23.59
CA GLY A 24 62.88 62.95 23.15
C GLY A 24 62.48 61.94 24.22
N GLN A 25 62.86 62.15 25.49
CA GLN A 25 62.42 61.30 26.61
C GLN A 25 60.90 61.36 26.83
N SER A 26 60.27 62.52 26.57
CA SER A 26 58.83 62.70 26.78
C SER A 26 57.99 61.92 25.75
N ASP A 27 58.50 61.74 24.53
CA ASP A 27 57.80 61.05 23.44
C ASP A 27 57.95 59.53 23.58
N SER A 28 59.16 59.06 23.90
CA SER A 28 59.40 57.64 24.21
C SER A 28 58.55 57.13 25.39
N GLY A 29 58.33 57.96 26.42
CA GLY A 29 57.45 57.61 27.54
C GLY A 29 55.96 57.50 27.17
N ARG A 30 55.49 58.31 26.21
CA ARG A 30 54.11 58.23 25.68
C ARG A 30 53.92 57.00 24.81
N GLU A 31 54.89 56.68 23.97
CA GLU A 31 54.89 55.46 23.15
C GLU A 31 54.89 54.20 24.02
N LEU A 32 55.71 54.15 25.06
CA LEU A 32 55.77 53.01 25.99
C LEU A 32 54.44 52.77 26.71
N ARG A 33 53.76 53.84 27.15
CA ARG A 33 52.42 53.77 27.74
C ARG A 33 51.36 53.28 26.74
N ARG A 34 51.43 53.74 25.48
CA ARG A 34 50.55 53.27 24.41
C ARG A 34 50.77 51.79 24.10
N LEU A 35 52.03 51.35 24.11
CA LEU A 35 52.40 49.95 23.87
C LEU A 35 51.88 49.05 25.01
N ASN A 36 52.07 49.46 26.27
CA ASN A 36 51.55 48.74 27.43
C ASN A 36 50.02 48.64 27.41
N ALA A 37 49.33 49.74 27.10
CA ALA A 37 47.86 49.71 26.97
C ALA A 37 47.37 48.77 25.84
N LYS A 38 48.14 48.64 24.75
CA LYS A 38 47.86 47.65 23.69
C LYS A 38 48.12 46.22 24.17
N ILE A 39 49.22 46.00 24.89
CA ILE A 39 49.57 44.69 25.47
C ILE A 39 48.48 44.24 26.45
N ASP A 40 48.03 45.13 27.35
CA ASP A 40 46.97 44.81 28.30
C ASP A 40 45.65 44.49 27.59
N ARG A 41 45.32 45.24 26.52
CA ARG A 41 44.12 44.96 25.72
C ARG A 41 44.22 43.60 25.03
N VAL A 42 45.37 43.25 24.47
CA VAL A 42 45.61 41.93 23.86
C VAL A 42 45.55 40.83 24.91
N ARG A 43 46.11 41.04 26.10
CA ARG A 43 46.06 40.08 27.21
C ARG A 43 44.62 39.77 27.62
N VAL A 44 43.79 40.80 27.79
CA VAL A 44 42.36 40.65 28.06
C VAL A 44 41.64 39.90 26.92
N GLN A 45 41.98 40.18 25.66
CA GLN A 45 41.42 39.44 24.53
C GLN A 45 41.84 37.97 24.52
N VAL A 46 43.10 37.67 24.84
CA VAL A 46 43.60 36.30 24.96
C VAL A 46 42.90 35.56 26.11
N ASP A 47 42.75 36.21 27.27
CA ASP A 47 42.07 35.63 28.42
C ASP A 47 40.58 35.37 28.10
N SER A 48 39.91 36.30 27.41
CA SER A 48 38.54 36.13 26.93
C SER A 48 38.42 34.97 25.95
N LEU A 49 39.31 34.89 24.95
CA LEU A 49 39.32 33.79 23.97
C LEU A 49 39.63 32.45 24.62
N GLN A 50 40.48 32.44 25.65
CA GLN A 50 40.82 31.24 26.38
C GLN A 50 39.63 30.75 27.24
N LEU A 51 38.88 31.68 27.84
CA LEU A 51 37.63 31.37 28.53
C LEU A 51 36.56 30.86 27.56
N ASP A 52 36.37 31.54 26.42
CA ASP A 52 35.44 31.12 25.37
C ASP A 52 35.79 29.72 24.87
N ASN A 53 37.07 29.43 24.62
CA ASN A 53 37.51 28.10 24.22
C ASN A 53 37.27 27.05 25.33
N GLN A 54 37.48 27.39 26.61
CA GLN A 54 37.21 26.47 27.72
C GLN A 54 35.74 26.09 27.84
N ILE A 55 34.82 26.97 27.43
CA ILE A 55 33.38 26.76 27.51
C ILE A 55 32.86 26.08 26.23
N LEU A 56 33.28 26.56 25.06
CA LEU A 56 32.72 26.14 23.78
C LEU A 56 33.23 24.76 23.34
N LEU A 57 34.47 24.38 23.63
CA LEU A 57 35.01 23.08 23.21
C LEU A 57 34.25 21.89 23.84
N PRO A 58 34.00 21.86 25.16
CA PRO A 58 33.22 20.80 25.78
C PRO A 58 31.78 20.73 25.28
N GLU A 59 31.15 21.89 25.05
CA GLU A 59 29.77 21.96 24.57
C GLU A 59 29.67 21.44 23.13
N LEU A 60 30.60 21.83 22.25
CA LEU A 60 30.70 21.32 20.89
C LEU A 60 30.96 19.80 20.87
N MET A 61 31.86 19.32 21.74
CA MET A 61 32.16 17.88 21.86
C MET A 61 30.94 17.08 22.32
N SER A 62 30.17 17.63 23.27
CA SER A 62 28.92 17.04 23.75
C SER A 62 27.86 16.99 22.66
N ALA A 63 27.63 18.12 21.98
CA ALA A 63 26.69 18.22 20.87
C ALA A 63 27.06 17.25 19.72
N PHE A 64 28.35 17.18 19.36
CA PHE A 64 28.84 16.24 18.36
C PHE A 64 28.63 14.78 18.77
N LYS A 65 28.98 14.42 20.01
CA LYS A 65 28.76 13.05 20.53
C LYS A 65 27.28 12.68 20.53
N GLN A 66 26.40 13.62 20.85
CA GLN A 66 24.95 13.41 20.81
C GLN A 66 24.44 13.23 19.38
N ALA A 67 24.90 14.05 18.44
CA ALA A 67 24.55 13.93 17.02
C ALA A 67 25.00 12.59 16.42
N VAL A 68 26.23 12.17 16.71
CA VAL A 68 26.76 10.85 16.29
C VAL A 68 25.93 9.71 16.88
N LYS A 69 25.61 9.76 18.18
CA LYS A 69 24.76 8.73 18.83
C LYS A 69 23.36 8.67 18.23
N SER A 70 22.73 9.82 18.02
CA SER A 70 21.39 9.92 17.42
C SER A 70 21.37 9.36 16.00
N LYS A 71 22.39 9.68 15.18
CA LYS A 71 22.52 9.18 13.81
C LYS A 71 22.70 7.66 13.78
N ALA A 72 23.56 7.10 14.64
CA ALA A 72 23.75 5.66 14.75
C ALA A 72 22.46 4.90 15.18
N GLN A 73 21.66 5.49 16.08
CA GLN A 73 20.35 4.94 16.44
C GLN A 73 19.36 4.99 15.27
N GLN A 74 19.33 6.09 14.52
CA GLN A 74 18.45 6.25 13.37
C GLN A 74 18.76 5.24 12.25
N ASP A 75 20.05 4.99 11.98
CA ASP A 75 20.47 4.00 10.99
C ASP A 75 20.08 2.58 11.43
N SER A 76 20.14 2.30 12.74
CA SER A 76 19.67 1.03 13.32
C SER A 76 18.15 0.84 13.19
N ILE A 77 17.36 1.89 13.44
CA ILE A 77 15.89 1.87 13.28
C ILE A 77 15.53 1.64 11.81
N THR A 78 16.21 2.34 10.90
CA THR A 78 15.99 2.21 9.45
C THR A 78 16.23 0.77 8.99
N LEU A 79 17.32 0.15 9.46
CA LEU A 79 17.63 -1.25 9.15
C LEU A 79 16.55 -2.22 9.67
N VAL A 80 16.06 -2.00 10.90
CA VAL A 80 14.98 -2.81 11.50
C VAL A 80 13.68 -2.67 10.69
N ILE A 81 13.32 -1.45 10.28
CA ILE A 81 12.14 -1.19 9.46
C ILE A 81 12.28 -1.89 8.11
N LEU A 82 13.41 -1.74 7.41
CA LEU A 82 13.67 -2.40 6.12
C LEU A 82 13.59 -3.91 6.24
N LYS A 83 14.18 -4.51 7.28
CA LYS A 83 14.08 -5.94 7.55
C LYS A 83 12.64 -6.38 7.77
N ARG A 84 11.84 -5.57 8.48
CA ARG A 84 10.43 -5.86 8.75
C ARG A 84 9.57 -5.72 7.49
N ILE A 85 9.82 -4.72 6.65
CA ILE A 85 9.19 -4.56 5.33
C ILE A 85 9.48 -5.78 4.46
N ASN A 86 10.74 -6.18 4.32
CA ASN A 86 11.11 -7.35 3.54
C ASN A 86 10.46 -8.64 4.08
N THR A 87 10.43 -8.80 5.41
CA THR A 87 9.77 -9.95 6.04
C THR A 87 8.26 -9.96 5.75
N LEU A 88 7.61 -8.80 5.82
CA LEU A 88 6.19 -8.66 5.50
C LEU A 88 5.93 -8.92 4.02
N SER A 89 6.75 -8.37 3.12
CA SER A 89 6.66 -8.62 1.68
C SER A 89 6.74 -10.11 1.35
N ASN A 90 7.67 -10.84 1.98
CA ASN A 90 7.79 -12.28 1.80
C ASN A 90 6.56 -13.03 2.33
N LYS A 91 6.02 -12.62 3.49
CA LYS A 91 4.78 -13.21 4.03
C LYS A 91 3.58 -12.96 3.11
N ILE A 92 3.45 -11.74 2.57
CA ILE A 92 2.39 -11.38 1.62
C ILE A 92 2.49 -12.26 0.37
N SER A 93 3.68 -12.38 -0.21
CA SER A 93 3.90 -13.25 -1.38
C SER A 93 3.52 -14.71 -1.10
N ASN A 94 3.86 -15.25 0.07
CA ASN A 94 3.47 -16.60 0.46
C ASN A 94 1.95 -16.76 0.62
N LEU A 95 1.29 -15.78 1.23
CA LEU A 95 -0.17 -15.77 1.40
C LEU A 95 -0.89 -15.66 0.05
N GLU A 96 -0.40 -14.83 -0.87
CA GLU A 96 -0.94 -14.70 -2.23
C GLU A 96 -0.83 -16.02 -2.99
N ASN A 97 0.32 -16.70 -2.89
CA ASN A 97 0.49 -18.02 -3.50
C ASN A 97 -0.47 -19.04 -2.90
N GLN A 98 -0.60 -19.09 -1.57
CA GLN A 98 -1.55 -19.97 -0.89
C GLN A 98 -3.00 -19.70 -1.31
N SER A 99 -3.40 -18.43 -1.43
CA SER A 99 -4.72 -18.04 -1.92
C SER A 99 -4.98 -18.58 -3.33
N ARG A 100 -4.03 -18.44 -4.25
CA ARG A 100 -4.15 -18.98 -5.62
C ARG A 100 -4.32 -20.51 -5.63
N TYR A 101 -3.58 -21.23 -4.78
CA TYR A 101 -3.73 -22.69 -4.65
C TYR A 101 -5.09 -23.08 -4.03
N MET A 102 -5.58 -22.31 -3.07
CA MET A 102 -6.91 -22.52 -2.49
C MET A 102 -8.00 -22.28 -3.52
N ASP A 103 -7.93 -21.19 -4.31
CA ASP A 103 -8.88 -20.90 -5.38
C ASP A 103 -8.92 -22.03 -6.43
N SER A 104 -7.74 -22.56 -6.80
CA SER A 104 -7.63 -23.71 -7.72
C SER A 104 -8.25 -24.99 -7.14
N THR A 105 -8.02 -25.25 -5.85
CA THR A 105 -8.58 -26.43 -5.16
C THR A 105 -10.09 -26.31 -4.99
N ALA A 106 -10.58 -25.12 -4.63
CA ALA A 106 -11.99 -24.82 -4.52
C ALA A 106 -12.68 -25.01 -5.87
N LEU A 107 -12.06 -24.58 -6.97
CA LEU A 107 -12.57 -24.79 -8.33
C LEU A 107 -12.57 -26.29 -8.72
N GLU A 108 -11.55 -27.06 -8.33
CA GLU A 108 -11.53 -28.50 -8.57
C GLU A 108 -12.64 -29.22 -7.80
N ILE A 109 -12.85 -28.86 -6.53
CA ILE A 109 -13.93 -29.39 -5.70
C ILE A 109 -15.29 -29.02 -6.32
N PHE A 110 -15.46 -27.76 -6.71
CA PHE A 110 -16.66 -27.27 -7.36
C PHE A 110 -16.96 -28.05 -8.66
N ASN A 111 -15.97 -28.24 -9.53
CA ASN A 111 -16.12 -29.05 -10.74
C ASN A 111 -16.53 -30.51 -10.43
N LYS A 112 -16.01 -31.09 -9.34
CA LYS A 112 -16.40 -32.44 -8.89
C LYS A 112 -17.82 -32.46 -8.33
N LEU A 113 -18.24 -31.43 -7.60
CA LEU A 113 -19.61 -31.29 -7.08
C LEU A 113 -20.62 -31.19 -8.22
N VAL A 114 -20.35 -30.34 -9.20
CA VAL A 114 -21.14 -30.23 -10.43
C VAL A 114 -21.27 -31.58 -11.15
N LEU A 115 -20.19 -32.38 -11.19
CA LEU A 115 -20.23 -33.72 -11.79
C LEU A 115 -21.10 -34.70 -10.97
N ILE A 116 -21.08 -34.61 -9.65
CA ILE A 116 -21.88 -35.45 -8.76
C ILE A 116 -23.36 -35.07 -8.89
N GLU A 117 -23.68 -33.79 -8.87
CA GLU A 117 -25.05 -33.29 -9.05
C GLU A 117 -25.64 -33.73 -10.39
N ASN A 118 -24.85 -33.67 -11.47
CA ASN A 118 -25.27 -34.20 -12.77
C ASN A 118 -25.58 -35.71 -12.74
N LYS A 119 -24.81 -36.51 -12.00
CA LYS A 119 -25.12 -37.94 -11.82
C LYS A 119 -26.43 -38.13 -11.08
N ILE A 120 -26.71 -37.29 -10.07
CA ILE A 120 -27.97 -37.35 -9.31
C ILE A 120 -29.16 -36.96 -10.20
N VAL A 121 -29.07 -35.87 -10.96
CA VAL A 121 -30.13 -35.43 -11.88
C VAL A 121 -30.38 -36.47 -12.96
N THR A 122 -29.34 -37.02 -13.58
CA THR A 122 -29.48 -38.08 -14.60
C THR A 122 -30.14 -39.32 -14.01
N LEU A 123 -29.76 -39.74 -12.80
CA LEU A 123 -30.38 -40.87 -12.12
C LEU A 123 -31.87 -40.59 -11.82
N THR A 124 -32.18 -39.35 -11.42
CA THR A 124 -33.55 -38.89 -11.10
C THR A 124 -34.43 -38.85 -12.35
N ASN A 125 -33.90 -38.36 -13.47
CA ASN A 125 -34.61 -38.34 -14.75
C ASN A 125 -34.82 -39.76 -15.28
N SER A 126 -33.80 -40.63 -15.25
CA SER A 126 -33.96 -42.04 -15.62
C SER A 126 -35.01 -42.75 -14.75
N TYR A 127 -35.07 -42.43 -13.46
CA TYR A 127 -36.11 -42.94 -12.56
C TYR A 127 -37.50 -42.41 -12.92
N SER A 128 -37.61 -41.11 -13.23
CA SER A 128 -38.86 -40.45 -13.61
C SER A 128 -39.36 -40.93 -14.96
N GLU A 129 -38.50 -41.11 -15.95
CA GLU A 129 -38.82 -41.70 -17.25
C GLU A 129 -39.26 -43.16 -17.09
N MET A 130 -38.59 -43.95 -16.24
CA MET A 130 -39.04 -45.31 -15.92
C MET A 130 -40.43 -45.31 -15.25
N ALA A 131 -40.71 -44.32 -14.39
CA ALA A 131 -42.02 -44.13 -13.79
C ALA A 131 -43.08 -43.65 -14.81
N GLN A 132 -42.71 -42.80 -15.76
CA GLN A 132 -43.60 -42.24 -16.80
C GLN A 132 -43.87 -43.21 -17.96
N LEU A 133 -42.91 -44.07 -18.32
CA LEU A 133 -43.13 -45.21 -19.21
C LEU A 133 -44.20 -46.16 -18.66
N LYS A 134 -44.44 -46.12 -17.35
CA LYS A 134 -45.53 -46.82 -16.67
C LYS A 134 -46.87 -46.06 -16.72
N SER A 135 -46.89 -44.77 -17.08
CA SER A 135 -48.07 -43.89 -17.04
C SER A 135 -48.47 -43.20 -18.36
N GLY A 136 -47.67 -43.29 -19.43
CA GLY A 136 -48.13 -43.14 -20.82
C GLY A 136 -48.45 -41.73 -21.36
N PHE A 137 -47.65 -40.68 -21.04
CA PHE A 137 -47.80 -39.35 -21.68
C PHE A 137 -46.45 -38.75 -22.13
N PRO A 138 -46.32 -38.23 -23.37
CA PRO A 138 -45.14 -37.50 -23.82
C PRO A 138 -45.33 -35.98 -23.68
N SER A 139 -44.34 -35.27 -23.11
CA SER A 139 -44.29 -33.81 -23.09
C SER A 139 -43.28 -33.29 -24.13
N SER A 140 -43.76 -32.41 -25.00
CA SER A 140 -43.04 -31.76 -26.09
C SER A 140 -42.56 -30.37 -25.67
N ASP A 141 -41.27 -30.24 -25.37
CA ASP A 141 -40.47 -29.02 -25.58
C ASP A 141 -39.01 -29.48 -25.50
N GLU A 142 -38.40 -29.74 -26.65
CA GLU A 142 -36.99 -30.16 -26.71
C GLU A 142 -36.08 -28.92 -26.56
N PRO A 143 -35.21 -28.88 -25.53
CA PRO A 143 -34.25 -27.80 -25.39
C PRO A 143 -33.27 -27.78 -26.56
N LYS A 144 -32.80 -26.58 -26.95
CA LYS A 144 -31.83 -26.37 -28.05
C LYS A 144 -30.52 -27.16 -27.88
N PHE A 145 -30.20 -27.54 -26.65
CA PHE A 145 -29.12 -28.46 -26.33
C PHE A 145 -29.68 -29.66 -25.60
N ASN A 146 -29.21 -30.86 -25.94
CA ASN A 146 -29.30 -31.95 -24.99
C ASN A 146 -28.31 -31.68 -23.83
N ALA A 147 -28.55 -32.29 -22.66
CA ALA A 147 -27.75 -32.03 -21.46
C ALA A 147 -26.24 -32.22 -21.65
N ALA A 148 -25.82 -33.12 -22.55
CA ALA A 148 -24.41 -33.36 -22.85
C ALA A 148 -23.77 -32.20 -23.63
N GLN A 149 -24.49 -31.61 -24.60
CA GLN A 149 -24.02 -30.46 -25.35
C GLN A 149 -23.92 -29.20 -24.47
N TYR A 150 -24.92 -28.94 -23.62
CA TYR A 150 -24.88 -27.83 -22.65
C TYR A 150 -23.61 -27.92 -21.78
N LYS A 151 -23.36 -29.12 -21.24
CA LYS A 151 -22.16 -29.38 -20.43
C LYS A 151 -20.86 -29.19 -21.21
N GLN A 152 -20.79 -29.64 -22.45
CA GLN A 152 -19.59 -29.46 -23.28
C GLN A 152 -19.30 -27.98 -23.51
N THR A 153 -20.31 -27.19 -23.87
CA THR A 153 -20.18 -25.74 -24.03
C THR A 153 -19.79 -25.07 -22.71
N TYR A 154 -20.35 -25.52 -21.59
CA TYR A 154 -19.98 -25.01 -20.26
C TYR A 154 -18.49 -25.26 -19.95
N MET A 155 -18.00 -26.48 -20.16
CA MET A 155 -16.60 -26.82 -19.92
C MET A 155 -15.65 -26.05 -20.85
N THR A 156 -16.02 -25.89 -22.12
CA THR A 156 -15.24 -25.09 -23.08
C THR A 156 -15.20 -23.62 -22.67
N SER A 157 -16.35 -23.03 -22.30
CA SER A 157 -16.44 -21.63 -21.86
C SER A 157 -15.64 -21.37 -20.57
N LEU A 158 -15.67 -22.33 -19.64
CA LEU A 158 -14.87 -22.26 -18.43
C LEU A 158 -13.36 -22.34 -18.75
N GLY A 159 -12.97 -23.16 -19.73
CA GLY A 159 -11.59 -23.21 -20.23
C GLY A 159 -11.13 -21.87 -20.82
N HIS A 160 -11.97 -21.21 -21.62
CA HIS A 160 -11.70 -19.85 -22.12
C HIS A 160 -11.53 -18.86 -20.97
N PHE A 161 -12.42 -18.89 -19.96
CA PHE A 161 -12.30 -18.04 -18.78
C PHE A 161 -10.96 -18.26 -18.05
N GLN A 162 -10.55 -19.51 -17.86
CA GLN A 162 -9.28 -19.86 -17.20
C GLN A 162 -8.06 -19.36 -17.98
N ASN A 163 -8.14 -19.36 -19.31
CA ASN A 163 -7.12 -18.81 -20.20
C ASN A 163 -7.16 -17.27 -20.29
N GLN A 164 -8.06 -16.61 -19.55
CA GLN A 164 -8.32 -15.16 -19.62
C GLN A 164 -8.85 -14.70 -20.99
N GLU A 165 -9.37 -15.64 -21.78
CA GLU A 165 -10.06 -15.42 -23.06
C GLU A 165 -11.52 -15.05 -22.76
N PHE A 166 -11.72 -13.92 -22.08
CA PHE A 166 -13.02 -13.54 -21.52
C PHE A 166 -14.10 -13.31 -22.59
N ASP A 167 -13.73 -12.81 -23.77
CA ASP A 167 -14.70 -12.58 -24.84
C ASP A 167 -15.30 -13.89 -25.37
N ASP A 168 -14.48 -14.93 -25.56
CA ASP A 168 -14.92 -16.25 -25.98
C ASP A 168 -15.74 -16.94 -24.87
N ALA A 169 -15.31 -16.79 -23.61
CA ALA A 169 -16.07 -17.28 -22.46
C ALA A 169 -17.45 -16.63 -22.37
N ILE A 170 -17.54 -15.31 -22.59
CA ILE A 170 -18.81 -14.55 -22.61
C ILE A 170 -19.74 -15.09 -23.68
N ILE A 171 -19.24 -15.36 -24.90
CA ILE A 171 -20.05 -15.91 -26.00
C ILE A 171 -20.68 -17.23 -25.56
N GLY A 172 -19.86 -18.16 -25.06
CA GLY A 172 -20.34 -19.49 -24.67
C GLY A 172 -21.29 -19.46 -23.46
N PHE A 173 -20.98 -18.71 -22.40
CA PHE A 173 -21.89 -18.59 -21.26
C PHE A 173 -23.19 -17.85 -21.62
N THR A 174 -23.16 -16.87 -22.52
CA THR A 174 -24.37 -16.19 -23.03
C THR A 174 -25.27 -17.17 -23.78
N GLU A 175 -24.68 -18.03 -24.62
CA GLU A 175 -25.41 -19.07 -25.34
C GLU A 175 -26.09 -20.05 -24.37
N LEU A 176 -25.39 -20.44 -23.30
CA LEU A 176 -25.91 -21.35 -22.28
C LEU A 176 -27.10 -20.77 -21.53
N VAL A 177 -26.97 -19.56 -20.97
CA VAL A 177 -28.07 -18.93 -20.21
C VAL A 177 -29.28 -18.59 -21.08
N SER A 178 -29.07 -18.38 -22.39
CA SER A 178 -30.15 -18.09 -23.35
C SER A 178 -30.83 -19.35 -23.89
N SER A 179 -30.19 -20.52 -23.79
CA SER A 179 -30.68 -21.75 -24.41
C SER A 179 -31.60 -22.56 -23.51
N ASP A 180 -31.27 -22.66 -22.23
CA ASP A 180 -32.04 -23.39 -21.23
C ASP A 180 -31.76 -22.84 -19.83
N ALA A 181 -32.69 -22.03 -19.31
CA ALA A 181 -32.62 -21.47 -17.97
C ALA A 181 -33.04 -22.47 -16.87
N THR A 182 -33.56 -23.65 -17.25
CA THR A 182 -33.94 -24.72 -16.31
C THR A 182 -32.83 -25.76 -16.13
N ASN A 183 -31.75 -25.66 -16.91
CA ASN A 183 -30.61 -26.56 -16.81
C ASN A 183 -29.98 -26.49 -15.41
N SER A 184 -29.50 -27.63 -14.92
CA SER A 184 -28.79 -27.69 -13.63
C SER A 184 -27.48 -26.88 -13.60
N LEU A 185 -26.96 -26.47 -14.76
CA LEU A 185 -25.78 -25.60 -14.87
C LEU A 185 -26.13 -24.15 -15.21
N ALA A 186 -27.42 -23.79 -15.32
CA ALA A 186 -27.82 -22.49 -15.82
C ALA A 186 -27.48 -21.35 -14.86
N ASP A 187 -27.69 -21.56 -13.56
CA ASP A 187 -27.32 -20.61 -12.52
C ASP A 187 -25.79 -20.39 -12.45
N ASN A 188 -25.03 -21.47 -12.56
CA ASN A 188 -23.59 -21.46 -12.64
C ASN A 188 -23.10 -20.75 -13.90
N SER A 189 -23.73 -21.00 -15.05
CA SER A 189 -23.42 -20.31 -16.31
C SER A 189 -23.68 -18.80 -16.21
N GLN A 190 -24.78 -18.42 -15.54
CA GLN A 190 -25.11 -17.02 -15.27
C GLN A 190 -24.08 -16.35 -14.34
N TYR A 191 -23.64 -17.05 -13.30
CA TYR A 191 -22.57 -16.60 -12.42
C TYR A 191 -21.25 -16.41 -13.17
N TRP A 192 -20.83 -17.39 -13.99
CA TRP A 192 -19.58 -17.29 -14.75
C TRP A 192 -19.63 -16.22 -15.84
N LEU A 193 -20.79 -15.98 -16.45
CA LEU A 193 -20.98 -14.85 -17.35
C LEU A 193 -20.70 -13.51 -16.64
N ALA A 194 -21.20 -13.37 -15.41
CA ALA A 194 -20.95 -12.21 -14.57
C ALA A 194 -19.47 -12.08 -14.17
N GLU A 195 -18.81 -13.19 -13.81
CA GLU A 195 -17.37 -13.26 -13.53
C GLU A 195 -16.51 -12.83 -14.72
N CYS A 196 -16.90 -13.17 -15.95
CA CYS A 196 -16.21 -12.71 -17.15
C CYS A 196 -16.25 -11.18 -17.24
N TYR A 197 -17.43 -10.58 -17.09
CA TYR A 197 -17.56 -9.12 -17.08
C TYR A 197 -16.84 -8.47 -15.91
N TYR A 198 -16.85 -9.10 -14.74
CA TYR A 198 -16.10 -8.63 -13.58
C TYR A 198 -14.59 -8.61 -13.86
N SER A 199 -14.07 -9.66 -14.48
CA SER A 199 -12.66 -9.81 -14.85
C SER A 199 -12.22 -8.79 -15.90
N GLN A 200 -13.12 -8.44 -16.83
CA GLN A 200 -12.93 -7.34 -17.78
C GLN A 200 -13.10 -5.93 -17.14
N LYS A 201 -13.36 -5.85 -15.83
CA LYS A 201 -13.67 -4.61 -15.09
C LYS A 201 -14.93 -3.89 -15.61
N ALA A 202 -15.79 -4.61 -16.33
CA ALA A 202 -17.10 -4.14 -16.77
C ALA A 202 -18.12 -4.25 -15.62
N PHE A 203 -17.81 -3.64 -14.47
CA PHE A 203 -18.51 -3.86 -13.20
C PHE A 203 -20.01 -3.61 -13.25
N LYS A 204 -20.48 -2.59 -13.99
CA LYS A 204 -21.93 -2.34 -14.16
C LYS A 204 -22.65 -3.52 -14.81
N ARG A 205 -22.02 -4.13 -15.81
CA ARG A 205 -22.58 -5.28 -16.51
C ARG A 205 -22.47 -6.54 -15.65
N ALA A 206 -21.33 -6.71 -14.98
CA ALA A 206 -21.13 -7.79 -14.01
C ALA A 206 -22.23 -7.79 -12.93
N ILE A 207 -22.53 -6.64 -12.32
CA ILE A 207 -23.62 -6.50 -11.34
C ILE A 207 -24.95 -6.97 -11.92
N ALA A 208 -25.33 -6.50 -13.12
CA ALA A 208 -26.59 -6.89 -13.74
C ALA A 208 -26.68 -8.40 -14.03
N GLU A 209 -25.55 -9.05 -14.34
CA GLU A 209 -25.50 -10.50 -14.56
C GLU A 209 -25.46 -11.29 -13.24
N PHE A 210 -24.80 -10.78 -12.19
CA PHE A 210 -24.85 -11.39 -10.85
C PHE A 210 -26.25 -11.30 -10.24
N GLU A 211 -26.96 -10.18 -10.43
CA GLU A 211 -28.34 -10.02 -9.95
C GLU A 211 -29.30 -11.06 -10.55
N LYS A 212 -29.04 -11.55 -11.78
CA LYS A 212 -29.84 -12.60 -12.40
C LYS A 212 -29.66 -13.96 -11.72
N VAL A 213 -28.55 -14.21 -11.02
CA VAL A 213 -28.33 -15.48 -10.29
C VAL A 213 -29.43 -15.71 -9.25
N PHE A 214 -29.91 -14.65 -8.59
CA PHE A 214 -31.00 -14.75 -7.62
C PHE A 214 -32.36 -15.15 -8.22
N THR A 215 -32.49 -15.15 -9.55
CA THR A 215 -33.73 -15.60 -10.22
C THR A 215 -33.82 -17.12 -10.36
N TYR A 216 -32.72 -17.83 -10.14
CA TYR A 216 -32.67 -19.29 -10.15
C TYR A 216 -33.07 -19.84 -8.78
N SER A 217 -34.20 -20.56 -8.75
CA SER A 217 -34.73 -21.12 -7.50
C SER A 217 -33.78 -22.15 -6.89
N GLY A 218 -33.29 -21.87 -5.68
CA GLY A 218 -32.44 -22.79 -4.92
C GLY A 218 -30.99 -22.85 -5.38
N THR A 219 -30.51 -21.84 -6.11
CA THR A 219 -29.10 -21.72 -6.49
C THR A 219 -28.18 -21.72 -5.27
N ASP A 220 -27.01 -22.32 -5.41
CA ASP A 220 -25.92 -22.32 -4.44
C ASP A 220 -24.85 -21.25 -4.74
N LYS A 221 -25.17 -20.30 -5.63
CA LYS A 221 -24.29 -19.18 -6.05
C LYS A 221 -24.78 -17.82 -5.55
N ASP A 222 -25.81 -17.79 -4.71
CA ASP A 222 -26.43 -16.56 -4.23
C ASP A 222 -25.49 -15.76 -3.33
N ASP A 223 -24.78 -16.42 -2.41
CA ASP A 223 -23.80 -15.78 -1.53
C ASP A 223 -22.52 -15.33 -2.28
N ASP A 224 -22.02 -16.14 -3.23
CA ASP A 224 -20.97 -15.77 -4.18
C ASP A 224 -21.36 -14.48 -4.95
N ALA A 225 -22.53 -14.48 -5.57
CA ALA A 225 -23.05 -13.36 -6.36
C ALA A 225 -23.21 -12.11 -5.49
N GLN A 226 -23.77 -12.24 -4.28
CA GLN A 226 -23.97 -11.12 -3.36
C GLN A 226 -22.64 -10.46 -2.95
N LEU A 227 -21.61 -11.26 -2.66
CA LEU A 227 -20.27 -10.74 -2.40
C LEU A 227 -19.72 -9.98 -3.61
N LYS A 228 -19.83 -10.57 -4.80
CA LYS A 228 -19.29 -9.99 -6.04
C LYS A 228 -19.98 -8.70 -6.45
N ILE A 229 -21.27 -8.55 -6.19
CA ILE A 229 -21.99 -7.28 -6.38
C ILE A 229 -21.42 -6.20 -5.45
N GLY A 230 -21.20 -6.51 -4.17
CA GLY A 230 -20.58 -5.58 -3.23
C GLY A 230 -19.17 -5.16 -3.64
N LEU A 231 -18.33 -6.13 -4.04
CA LEU A 231 -16.99 -5.87 -4.57
C LEU A 231 -17.03 -5.03 -5.85
N SER A 232 -17.98 -5.28 -6.73
CA SER A 232 -18.15 -4.51 -7.98
C SER A 232 -18.47 -3.05 -7.70
N TYR A 233 -19.42 -2.76 -6.80
CA TYR A 233 -19.71 -1.38 -6.40
C TYR A 233 -18.52 -0.72 -5.70
N GLN A 234 -17.77 -1.46 -4.89
CA GLN A 234 -16.56 -0.96 -4.26
C GLN A 234 -15.49 -0.61 -5.31
N SER A 235 -15.26 -1.47 -6.31
CA SER A 235 -14.33 -1.21 -7.42
C SER A 235 -14.74 -0.02 -8.29
N MET A 236 -16.04 0.26 -8.38
CA MET A 236 -16.55 1.48 -9.03
C MET A 236 -16.44 2.74 -8.17
N GLY A 237 -15.98 2.64 -6.92
CA GLY A 237 -15.94 3.74 -5.96
C GLY A 237 -17.32 4.13 -5.41
N ASN A 238 -18.36 3.34 -5.66
CA ASN A 238 -19.69 3.59 -5.10
C ASN A 238 -19.79 3.00 -3.70
N VAL A 239 -19.21 3.72 -2.73
CA VAL A 239 -19.09 3.30 -1.33
C VAL A 239 -20.45 3.01 -0.70
N ASN A 240 -21.46 3.84 -0.96
CA ASN A 240 -22.79 3.69 -0.38
C ASN A 240 -23.43 2.36 -0.81
N LYS A 241 -23.45 2.08 -2.11
CA LYS A 241 -23.98 0.81 -2.61
C LYS A 241 -23.14 -0.38 -2.14
N ALA A 242 -21.81 -0.28 -2.18
CA ALA A 242 -20.95 -1.35 -1.68
C ALA A 242 -21.27 -1.73 -0.23
N ARG A 243 -21.47 -0.74 0.65
CA ARG A 243 -21.89 -0.96 2.04
C ARG A 243 -23.24 -1.66 2.14
N GLU A 244 -24.23 -1.26 1.35
CA GLU A 244 -25.54 -1.90 1.33
C GLU A 244 -25.45 -3.38 0.95
N GLU A 245 -24.66 -3.71 -0.06
CA GLU A 245 -24.48 -5.10 -0.50
C GLU A 245 -23.71 -5.95 0.50
N PHE A 246 -22.63 -5.42 1.09
CA PHE A 246 -21.93 -6.16 2.16
C PHE A 246 -22.80 -6.32 3.40
N GLN A 247 -23.67 -5.36 3.70
CA GLN A 247 -24.67 -5.52 4.75
C GLN A 247 -25.69 -6.60 4.40
N ARG A 248 -26.21 -6.63 3.16
CA ARG A 248 -27.07 -7.72 2.68
C ARG A 248 -26.39 -9.08 2.81
N MET A 249 -25.11 -9.18 2.48
CA MET A 249 -24.33 -10.40 2.65
C MET A 249 -24.34 -10.89 4.11
N ILE A 250 -24.11 -9.98 5.05
CA ILE A 250 -24.08 -10.27 6.48
C ILE A 250 -25.47 -10.68 6.99
N ASP A 251 -26.52 -10.04 6.51
CA ASP A 251 -27.88 -10.23 7.00
C ASP A 251 -28.52 -11.52 6.45
N TYR A 252 -28.32 -11.81 5.16
CA TYR A 252 -28.97 -12.92 4.48
C TYR A 252 -28.11 -14.19 4.38
N PHE A 253 -26.78 -14.08 4.46
CA PHE A 253 -25.85 -15.20 4.32
C PHE A 253 -24.92 -15.36 5.53
N PRO A 254 -25.44 -15.47 6.77
CA PRO A 254 -24.61 -15.55 7.97
C PRO A 254 -23.76 -16.83 8.08
N GLY A 255 -24.11 -17.88 7.33
CA GLY A 255 -23.37 -19.15 7.26
C GLY A 255 -22.36 -19.26 6.11
N SER A 256 -22.31 -18.25 5.23
CA SER A 256 -21.40 -18.26 4.07
C SER A 256 -19.94 -18.17 4.51
N GLU A 257 -19.05 -18.82 3.76
CA GLU A 257 -17.60 -18.67 3.96
C GLU A 257 -17.11 -17.24 3.74
N TYR A 258 -17.86 -16.44 2.98
CA TYR A 258 -17.56 -15.05 2.69
C TYR A 258 -18.06 -14.06 3.75
N TYR A 259 -18.82 -14.53 4.75
CA TYR A 259 -19.33 -13.67 5.83
C TYR A 259 -18.24 -12.83 6.53
N PRO A 260 -17.06 -13.39 6.91
CA PRO A 260 -15.99 -12.61 7.52
C PRO A 260 -15.44 -11.54 6.57
N LYS A 261 -15.32 -11.86 5.28
CA LYS A 261 -14.82 -10.94 4.25
C LYS A 261 -15.76 -9.75 4.05
N ALA A 262 -17.08 -9.99 4.04
CA ALA A 262 -18.08 -8.92 3.96
C ALA A 262 -18.03 -8.00 5.19
N LYS A 263 -17.85 -8.56 6.40
CA LYS A 263 -17.64 -7.77 7.63
C LYS A 263 -16.42 -6.87 7.56
N ASP A 264 -15.29 -7.42 7.12
CA ASP A 264 -14.05 -6.67 7.01
C ASP A 264 -14.17 -5.55 5.96
N ALA A 265 -14.78 -5.82 4.82
CA ALA A 265 -15.04 -4.82 3.80
C ALA A 265 -15.94 -3.69 4.33
N LEU A 266 -17.04 -4.01 5.00
CA LEU A 266 -17.96 -3.02 5.58
C LEU A 266 -17.27 -2.13 6.62
N LYS A 267 -16.40 -2.72 7.46
CA LYS A 267 -15.60 -1.96 8.43
C LYS A 267 -14.65 -0.99 7.74
N GLN A 268 -13.93 -1.43 6.70
CA GLN A 268 -13.01 -0.57 5.95
C GLN A 268 -13.75 0.60 5.29
N LEU A 269 -14.93 0.35 4.72
CA LEU A 269 -15.77 1.36 4.08
C LEU A 269 -16.47 2.32 5.05
N SER A 270 -16.43 2.05 6.35
CA SER A 270 -17.01 2.92 7.38
C SER A 270 -15.99 3.86 8.04
N ILE A 271 -14.70 3.69 7.73
CA ILE A 271 -13.59 4.45 8.32
C ILE A 271 -13.16 5.63 7.42
N ASN A 272 -13.55 5.61 6.14
CA ASN A 272 -13.31 6.67 5.16
C ASN A 272 -14.54 7.56 4.99
#